data_AF-A0A9X8VBP5-F1
#
_entry.id   AF-A0A9X8VBP5-F1
#
_cell.length_a   1.000
_cell.length_b   1.000
_cell.length_c   1.000
_cell.angle_alpha   90.00
_cell.angle_beta   90.00
_cell.angle_gamma   90.00
#
_symmetry.space_group_name_H-M   'P 1'
#
loop_
_entity.id
_entity.type
_entity.pdbx_description
1 polymer ?
#
loop_
_entity_poly.entity_id
_entity_poly.type
_entity_poly.pdbx_seq_one_letter_code
_entity_poly.pdbx_strand_id
1 'polypeptide(L)' 'LFLDNQHRMIAHETLFTGTINHTQVHPREVVKAGLKHNCAAVIVAHCHPSGEAE' A
#
# COMPACT_ATOMS: atom_id res chain seq x y z
N LEU A 1 0.51 1.08 -3.44
CA LEU A 1 0.78 1.74 -4.75
C LEU A 1 0.83 3.24 -4.52
N PHE A 2 1.78 3.93 -5.15
CA PHE A 2 1.96 5.37 -5.06
C PHE A 2 1.65 6.00 -6.41
N LEU A 3 0.87 7.08 -6.42
CA LEU A 3 0.35 7.70 -7.64
C LEU A 3 0.70 9.19 -7.70
N ASP A 4 0.84 9.71 -8.90
CA ASP A 4 0.96 11.15 -9.16
C ASP A 4 -0.42 11.87 -9.17
N ASN A 5 -0.41 13.19 -9.38
CA ASN A 5 -1.62 14.03 -9.45
C ASN A 5 -2.58 13.67 -10.61
N GLN A 6 -2.14 12.84 -11.57
CA GLN A 6 -2.96 12.33 -12.67
C GLN A 6 -3.39 10.87 -12.42
N HIS A 7 -3.21 10.38 -11.19
CA HIS A 7 -3.48 9.00 -10.79
C HIS A 7 -2.71 7.96 -11.61
N ARG A 8 -1.51 8.30 -12.09
CA ARG A 8 -0.60 7.33 -12.73
C ARG A 8 0.30 6.73 -11.67
N MET A 9 0.49 5.42 -11.72
CA MET A 9 1.37 4.73 -10.77
C MET A 9 2.82 5.15 -11.01
N ILE A 10 3.48 5.62 -9.96
CA ILE A 10 4.89 6.03 -9.98
C ILE A 10 5.79 5.05 -9.23
N ALA A 11 5.24 4.29 -8.27
CA ALA A 11 5.95 3.25 -7.54
C ALA A 11 4.98 2.26 -6.88
N HIS A 12 5.49 1.08 -6.52
CA HIS A 12 4.82 0.15 -5.63
C HIS A 12 5.81 -0.38 -4.59
N GLU A 13 5.33 -0.64 -3.38
CA GLU A 13 6.12 -1.18 -2.28
C GLU A 13 5.22 -2.06 -1.41
N THR A 14 5.77 -3.18 -0.92
CA THR A 14 5.13 -3.99 0.12
C THR A 14 5.57 -3.42 1.48
N LEU A 15 4.69 -2.66 2.12
CA LEU A 15 5.01 -2.00 3.39
C LEU A 15 4.83 -2.89 4.62
N PHE A 16 3.98 -3.91 4.52
CA PHE A 16 3.65 -4.80 5.62
C PHE A 16 3.48 -6.23 5.12
N THR A 17 3.93 -7.17 5.94
CA THR A 17 3.66 -8.60 5.79
C THR A 17 3.09 -9.10 7.10
N GLY A 18 2.13 -10.01 7.05
CA GLY A 18 1.56 -10.63 8.23
C GLY A 18 1.14 -12.06 7.96
N THR A 19 0.22 -12.54 8.79
CA THR A 19 -0.33 -13.88 8.69
C THR A 19 -1.57 -13.89 7.80
N ILE A 20 -2.09 -15.09 7.51
CA ILE A 20 -3.36 -15.27 6.78
C ILE A 20 -4.52 -14.52 7.45
N ASN A 21 -4.52 -14.44 8.78
CA ASN A 21 -5.65 -13.90 9.55
C ASN A 21 -5.48 -12.42 9.92
N HIS A 22 -4.25 -11.89 9.88
CA HIS A 22 -3.98 -10.56 10.41
C HIS A 22 -2.64 -9.99 9.94
N THR A 23 -2.64 -8.69 9.64
CA THR A 23 -1.46 -7.85 9.45
C THR A 23 -1.67 -6.53 10.19
N GLN A 24 -0.68 -6.10 10.97
CA GLN A 24 -0.73 -4.78 11.60
C GLN A 24 -0.23 -3.71 10.64
N VAL A 25 -1.04 -2.67 10.43
CA VAL A 25 -0.72 -1.54 9.56
C VAL A 25 -0.53 -0.28 10.39
N HIS A 26 0.57 0.45 10.14
CA HIS A 26 0.85 1.72 10.80
C HIS A 26 0.72 2.87 9.78
N PRO A 27 -0.30 3.75 9.91
CA PRO A 27 -0.50 4.87 8.98
C PRO A 27 0.74 5.76 8.79
N ARG A 28 1.54 5.96 9.85
CA ARG A 28 2.80 6.73 9.78
C ARG A 28 3.77 6.18 8.73
N GLU A 29 3.87 4.86 8.57
CA GLU A 29 4.78 4.25 7.61
C GLU A 29 4.26 4.38 6.18
N VAL A 30 2.93 4.35 6.01
CA VAL A 30 2.29 4.63 4.71
C VAL A 30 2.56 6.08 4.28
N VAL A 31 2.37 7.04 5.19
CA VAL A 31 2.64 8.46 4.92
C VAL A 31 4.12 8.71 4.64
N LYS A 32 5.01 8.12 5.44
CA LYS A 32 6.47 8.23 5.24
C LYS A 32 6.89 7.70 3.87
N ALA A 33 6.37 6.55 3.44
CA ALA A 33 6.65 6.00 2.12
C ALA A 33 6.05 6.88 1.00
N GLY A 34 4.85 7.42 1.20
CA GLY A 34 4.25 8.37 0.26
C GLY A 34 5.10 9.63 0.08
N LEU A 35 5.60 10.20 1.17
CA LEU A 35 6.53 11.34 1.15
C LEU A 35 7.86 10.99 0.46
N LYS A 36 8.43 9.80 0.75
CA LYS A 36 9.65 9.31 0.09
C LYS A 36 9.50 9.25 -1.43
N HIS A 37 8.32 8.88 -1.92
CA HIS A 37 8.03 8.79 -3.36
C HIS A 37 7.45 10.08 -3.96
N ASN A 38 7.28 11.15 -3.17
CA ASN A 38 6.59 12.38 -3.58
C ASN A 38 5.22 12.10 -4.25
N CYS A 39 4.46 11.15 -3.70
CA CYS A 39 3.18 10.78 -4.28
C CYS A 39 2.07 11.79 -3.91
N ALA A 40 1.08 11.92 -4.78
CA ALA A 40 -0.13 12.68 -4.54
C ALA A 40 -1.24 11.83 -3.91
N ALA A 41 -1.27 10.53 -4.24
CA ALA A 41 -2.27 9.59 -3.76
C ALA A 41 -1.66 8.20 -3.53
N VAL A 42 -2.33 7.42 -2.68
CA VAL A 42 -1.93 6.05 -2.31
C VAL A 42 -3.13 5.11 -2.48
N ILE A 43 -2.89 3.95 -3.08
CA ILE A 43 -3.82 2.80 -3.03
C ILE A 43 -3.18 1.72 -2.15
N VAL A 44 -3.94 1.22 -1.18
CA VAL A 44 -3.56 0.10 -0.32
C VAL A 44 -4.29 -1.14 -0.80
N ALA A 45 -3.56 -2.25 -0.93
CA ALA A 45 -4.11 -3.54 -1.30
C ALA A 45 -3.51 -4.63 -0.40
N HIS A 46 -4.32 -5.64 -0.11
CA HIS A 46 -3.87 -6.88 0.53
C HIS A 46 -4.43 -8.05 -0.30
N CYS A 47 -3.72 -9.18 -0.30
CA CYS A 47 -4.14 -10.37 -1.03
C CYS A 47 -4.43 -11.49 -0.03
N HIS A 48 -5.54 -12.20 -0.21
CA HIS A 48 -5.81 -13.43 0.52
C HIS A 48 -5.27 -14.64 -0.27
N PRO A 49 -4.55 -15.59 0.37
CA PRO A 49 -4.05 -16.78 -0.31
C PRO A 49 -5.15 -17.67 -0.91
N SER A 50 -6.39 -17.56 -0.43
CA SER A 50 -7.55 -18.24 -1.00
C SER A 50 -7.88 -17.79 -2.42
N GLY A 51 -7.41 -16.61 -2.84
CA GLY A 51 -7.72 -16.02 -4.14
C GLY A 51 -9.09 -15.32 -4.20
N GLU A 52 -9.82 -15.28 -3.09
CA GLU A 52 -11.09 -14.54 -2.98
C GLU A 52 -10.87 -13.14 -2.41
N ALA A 53 -11.62 -12.17 -2.93
CA ALA A 53 -11.71 -10.83 -2.35
C ALA A 53 -12.93 -10.81 -1.43
N GLU A 54 -12.71 -10.55 -0.14
CA GLU A 54 -13.77 -10.31 0.85
C GLU A 54 -14.26 -8.86 0.82
#